data_AF-Q89BZ7-F1
#
_entry.id   AF-Q89BZ7-F1
#
_cell.length_a   1.000
_cell.length_b   1.000
_cell.length_c   1.000
_cell.angle_alpha   90.00
_cell.angle_beta   90.00
_cell.angle_gamma   90.00
#
_symmetry.space_group_name_H-M   'P 1'
#
loop_
_entity.id
_entity.type
_entity.pdbx_description
1 polymer ?
#
loop_
_entity_poly.entity_id
_entity_poly.type
_entity_poly.pdbx_seq_one_letter_code
_entity_poly.pdbx_strand_id
1 'polypeptide(L)'
;MQRIALQLKKHKDTTALRRSIFAYEFWRSLADPEPVLHAHLADAPLSIVEVIARWYTFDRTGAREAVERWSRGVGTVRSITDEMQARRPKGFYGRTGLAFEREYAAAAEPGIVEAVRLVIGRPVSVVAKGLKSPGGVSVDFVLATKDGEPTSIAVLIVGPYTNAKNYITKSADWVGRAYGLAWLYDVVVLAVPSETAVADFDAKNSAMRREIAELKTSDRKAPQVLVASLFVDPFSEEDHGALARLSP
;
A
#
# COMPACT_ATOMS: atom_id res chain seq x y z
N MET A 1 -18.78 -19.84 -19.54
CA MET A 1 -18.10 -20.04 -18.23
C MET A 1 -17.07 -21.17 -18.14
N GLN A 2 -17.24 -22.35 -18.76
CA GLN A 2 -16.14 -23.34 -18.88
C GLN A 2 -14.85 -22.72 -19.46
N ARG A 3 -14.97 -21.69 -20.32
CA ARG A 3 -13.85 -20.96 -20.91
C ARG A 3 -12.95 -20.21 -19.91
N ILE A 4 -13.48 -19.59 -18.84
CA ILE A 4 -12.64 -18.87 -17.86
C ILE A 4 -11.83 -19.88 -17.04
N ALA A 5 -12.47 -20.94 -16.54
CA ALA A 5 -11.79 -22.02 -15.83
C ALA A 5 -10.76 -22.77 -16.71
N LEU A 6 -11.05 -22.93 -18.02
CA LEU A 6 -10.11 -23.49 -18.99
C LEU A 6 -8.93 -22.56 -19.29
N GLN A 7 -9.11 -21.24 -19.24
CA GLN A 7 -8.03 -20.26 -19.42
C GLN A 7 -7.09 -20.18 -18.22
N LEU A 8 -7.58 -20.44 -16.99
CA LEU A 8 -6.74 -20.49 -15.78
C LEU A 8 -5.60 -21.52 -15.90
N LYS A 9 -5.79 -22.62 -16.64
CA LYS A 9 -4.77 -23.67 -16.86
C LYS A 9 -3.62 -23.27 -17.80
N LYS A 10 -3.67 -22.10 -18.47
CA LYS A 10 -2.66 -21.68 -19.47
C LYS A 10 -1.74 -20.55 -19.02
N HIS A 11 -1.85 -20.05 -17.79
CA HIS A 11 -1.03 -18.93 -17.34
C HIS A 11 0.38 -19.37 -16.95
N LYS A 12 1.39 -19.00 -17.77
CA LYS A 12 2.81 -19.13 -17.46
C LYS A 12 3.32 -18.06 -16.46
N ASP A 13 2.50 -17.05 -16.17
CA ASP A 13 2.84 -15.90 -15.33
C ASP A 13 1.86 -15.80 -14.14
N THR A 14 2.39 -15.87 -12.92
CA THR A 14 1.68 -15.69 -11.64
C THR A 14 0.89 -14.38 -11.58
N THR A 15 1.34 -13.32 -12.27
CA THR A 15 0.66 -12.02 -12.30
C THR A 15 -0.61 -12.07 -13.15
N ALA A 16 -0.59 -12.81 -14.26
CA ALA A 16 -1.78 -13.03 -15.06
C ALA A 16 -2.82 -13.86 -14.29
N LEU A 17 -2.37 -14.93 -13.60
CA LEU A 17 -3.25 -15.76 -12.78
C LEU A 17 -3.94 -14.96 -11.66
N ARG A 18 -3.20 -14.13 -10.93
CA ARG A 18 -3.77 -13.27 -9.87
C ARG A 18 -4.85 -12.32 -10.39
N ARG A 19 -4.65 -11.74 -11.58
CA ARG A 19 -5.65 -10.86 -12.21
C ARG A 19 -6.91 -11.62 -12.59
N SER A 20 -6.76 -12.81 -13.16
CA SER A 20 -7.89 -13.69 -13.50
C SER A 20 -8.71 -14.09 -12.27
N ILE A 21 -8.04 -14.46 -11.17
CA ILE A 21 -8.69 -14.80 -9.90
C ILE A 21 -9.47 -13.59 -9.37
N PHE A 22 -8.83 -12.43 -9.30
CA PHE A 22 -9.47 -11.19 -8.83
C PHE A 22 -10.71 -10.83 -9.66
N ALA A 23 -10.64 -10.93 -10.99
CA ALA A 23 -11.77 -10.66 -11.87
C ALA A 23 -12.94 -11.63 -11.64
N TYR A 24 -12.64 -12.91 -11.41
CA TYR A 24 -13.65 -13.93 -11.10
C TYR A 24 -14.31 -13.68 -9.74
N GLU A 25 -13.52 -13.39 -8.70
CA GLU A 25 -14.04 -13.06 -7.37
C GLU A 25 -14.91 -11.80 -7.41
N PHE A 26 -14.47 -10.77 -8.12
CA PHE A 26 -15.24 -9.57 -8.38
C PHE A 26 -16.59 -9.91 -9.02
N TRP A 27 -16.60 -10.61 -10.16
CA TRP A 27 -17.84 -11.01 -10.83
C TRP A 27 -18.77 -11.74 -9.86
N ARG A 28 -18.27 -12.76 -9.14
CA ARG A 28 -19.07 -13.53 -8.18
C ARG A 28 -19.66 -12.65 -7.08
N SER A 29 -18.91 -11.67 -6.59
CA SER A 29 -19.37 -10.75 -5.55
C SER A 29 -20.49 -9.81 -6.00
N LEU A 30 -20.75 -9.67 -7.30
CA LEU A 30 -21.85 -8.86 -7.83
C LEU A 30 -23.19 -9.59 -7.86
N ALA A 31 -23.22 -10.91 -7.68
CA ALA A 31 -24.42 -11.73 -7.88
C ALA A 31 -25.63 -11.22 -7.06
N ASP A 32 -25.40 -10.86 -5.80
CA ASP A 32 -26.44 -10.35 -4.91
C ASP A 32 -26.59 -8.81 -4.95
N PRO A 33 -25.51 -8.01 -4.79
CA PRO A 33 -25.67 -6.55 -4.70
C PRO A 33 -25.97 -5.90 -6.05
N GLU A 34 -25.58 -6.51 -7.17
CA GLU A 34 -25.72 -5.95 -8.52
C GLU A 34 -26.04 -7.02 -9.58
N PRO A 35 -27.22 -7.67 -9.50
CA PRO A 35 -27.57 -8.79 -10.37
C PRO A 35 -27.57 -8.44 -11.85
N VAL A 36 -27.92 -7.18 -12.20
CA VAL A 36 -27.89 -6.69 -13.58
C VAL A 36 -26.46 -6.58 -14.11
N LEU A 37 -25.55 -6.01 -13.32
CA LEU A 37 -24.13 -5.89 -13.68
C LEU A 37 -23.50 -7.28 -13.81
N HIS A 38 -23.80 -8.17 -12.85
CA HIS A 38 -23.39 -9.57 -12.85
C HIS A 38 -23.84 -10.30 -14.14
N ALA A 39 -25.10 -10.13 -14.55
CA ALA A 39 -25.65 -10.72 -15.76
C ALA A 39 -24.96 -10.21 -17.03
N HIS A 40 -24.73 -8.89 -17.14
CA HIS A 40 -24.02 -8.32 -18.29
C HIS A 40 -22.58 -8.83 -18.42
N LEU A 41 -21.91 -9.13 -17.30
CA LEU A 41 -20.54 -9.62 -17.30
C LEU A 41 -20.41 -11.15 -17.48
N ALA A 42 -21.51 -11.90 -17.39
CA ALA A 42 -21.48 -13.38 -17.45
C ALA A 42 -20.89 -13.92 -18.76
N ASP A 43 -21.14 -13.22 -19.87
CA ASP A 43 -20.65 -13.58 -21.21
C ASP A 43 -19.49 -12.69 -21.69
N ALA A 44 -18.99 -11.80 -20.82
CA ALA A 44 -17.91 -10.90 -21.18
C ALA A 44 -16.55 -11.62 -21.31
N PRO A 45 -15.69 -11.20 -22.25
CA PRO A 45 -14.30 -11.61 -22.24
C PRO A 45 -13.64 -11.30 -20.89
N LEU A 46 -12.76 -12.17 -20.41
CA LEU A 46 -12.07 -11.99 -19.14
C LEU A 46 -11.37 -10.62 -19.04
N SER A 47 -10.81 -10.11 -20.14
CA SER A 47 -10.19 -8.79 -20.18
C SER A 47 -11.15 -7.63 -19.88
N ILE A 48 -12.42 -7.72 -20.28
CA ILE A 48 -13.45 -6.75 -19.90
C ILE A 48 -13.73 -6.86 -18.40
N VAL A 49 -13.95 -8.06 -17.89
CA VAL A 49 -14.23 -8.28 -16.46
C VAL A 49 -13.08 -7.75 -15.61
N GLU A 50 -11.82 -7.98 -16.01
CA GLU A 50 -10.65 -7.45 -15.31
C GLU A 50 -10.58 -5.91 -15.29
N VAL A 51 -10.92 -5.25 -16.41
CA VAL A 51 -10.90 -3.78 -16.50
C VAL A 51 -12.01 -3.20 -15.64
N ILE A 52 -13.22 -3.75 -15.73
CA ILE A 52 -14.37 -3.32 -14.93
C ILE A 52 -14.12 -3.59 -13.44
N ALA A 53 -13.60 -4.75 -13.07
CA ALA A 53 -13.23 -5.06 -11.69
C ALA A 53 -12.29 -4.01 -11.11
N ARG A 54 -11.28 -3.59 -11.89
CA ARG A 54 -10.33 -2.54 -11.49
C ARG A 54 -11.00 -1.18 -11.41
N TRP A 55 -11.78 -0.78 -12.41
CA TRP A 55 -12.49 0.51 -12.43
C TRP A 55 -13.44 0.64 -11.24
N TYR A 56 -14.21 -0.42 -10.98
CA TYR A 56 -15.21 -0.45 -9.92
C TYR A 56 -14.61 -0.24 -8.51
N THR A 57 -13.31 -0.51 -8.32
CA THR A 57 -12.64 -0.24 -7.04
C THR A 57 -12.55 1.24 -6.68
N PHE A 58 -12.58 2.15 -7.67
CA PHE A 58 -12.43 3.59 -7.44
C PHE A 58 -13.55 4.45 -8.04
N ASP A 59 -14.27 3.96 -9.05
CA ASP A 59 -15.40 4.65 -9.67
C ASP A 59 -16.45 3.62 -10.09
N ARG A 60 -17.36 3.30 -9.15
CA ARG A 60 -18.43 2.32 -9.34
C ARG A 60 -19.41 2.75 -10.41
N THR A 61 -19.76 4.04 -10.44
CA THR A 61 -20.72 4.60 -11.40
C THR A 61 -20.18 4.51 -12.81
N GLY A 62 -18.96 4.99 -13.05
CA GLY A 62 -18.31 4.89 -14.36
C GLY A 62 -18.11 3.44 -14.82
N ALA A 63 -17.78 2.53 -13.90
CA ALA A 63 -17.68 1.11 -14.20
C ALA A 63 -19.04 0.51 -14.65
N ARG A 64 -20.15 0.87 -13.99
CA ARG A 64 -21.51 0.45 -14.39
C ARG A 64 -21.89 0.98 -15.77
N GLU A 65 -21.71 2.29 -15.99
CA GLU A 65 -21.96 2.94 -17.29
C GLU A 65 -21.16 2.28 -18.43
N ALA A 66 -19.92 1.89 -18.15
CA ALA A 66 -19.07 1.19 -19.12
C ALA A 66 -19.60 -0.21 -19.45
N VAL A 67 -20.07 -0.97 -18.46
CA VAL A 67 -20.68 -2.29 -18.72
C VAL A 67 -21.97 -2.18 -19.50
N GLU A 68 -22.84 -1.21 -19.19
CA GLU A 68 -24.09 -0.99 -19.93
C GLU A 68 -23.87 -0.57 -21.39
N ARG A 69 -22.81 0.20 -21.66
CA ARG A 69 -22.42 0.50 -23.04
C ARG A 69 -21.85 -0.74 -23.73
N TRP A 70 -20.96 -1.45 -23.06
CA TRP A 70 -20.33 -2.66 -23.60
C TRP A 70 -21.36 -3.75 -23.92
N SER A 71 -22.35 -3.97 -23.05
CA SER A 71 -23.41 -4.97 -23.25
C SER A 71 -24.30 -4.66 -24.45
N ARG A 72 -24.35 -3.40 -24.89
CA ARG A 72 -25.00 -2.94 -26.13
C ARG A 72 -24.07 -2.98 -27.35
N GLY A 73 -22.90 -3.58 -27.23
CA GLY A 73 -21.90 -3.65 -28.30
C GLY A 73 -21.12 -2.35 -28.53
N VAL A 74 -21.20 -1.39 -27.60
CA VAL A 74 -20.52 -0.10 -27.72
C VAL A 74 -19.20 -0.11 -26.95
N GLY A 75 -18.11 0.18 -27.68
CA GLY A 75 -16.77 0.28 -27.11
C GLY A 75 -15.96 -1.02 -27.22
N THR A 76 -14.65 -0.87 -27.33
CA THR A 76 -13.69 -1.99 -27.31
C THR A 76 -13.07 -2.11 -25.91
N VAL A 77 -12.44 -3.24 -25.62
CA VAL A 77 -11.62 -3.40 -24.39
C VAL A 77 -10.65 -2.23 -24.24
N ARG A 78 -10.03 -1.80 -25.36
CA ARG A 78 -9.07 -0.70 -25.38
C ARG A 78 -9.73 0.63 -25.01
N SER A 79 -10.83 1.01 -25.64
CA SER A 79 -11.49 2.29 -25.35
C SER A 79 -12.04 2.35 -23.92
N ILE A 80 -12.56 1.24 -23.40
CA ILE A 80 -13.01 1.13 -22.00
C ILE A 80 -11.82 1.25 -21.04
N THR A 81 -10.68 0.65 -21.38
CA THR A 81 -9.44 0.78 -20.60
C THR A 81 -8.95 2.23 -20.60
N ASP A 82 -8.95 2.90 -21.75
CA ASP A 82 -8.51 4.30 -21.87
C ASP A 82 -9.41 5.23 -21.05
N GLU A 83 -10.73 5.02 -21.09
CA GLU A 83 -11.68 5.78 -20.27
C GLU A 83 -11.49 5.52 -18.77
N MET A 84 -11.32 4.25 -18.38
CA MET A 84 -10.97 3.89 -17.00
C MET A 84 -9.71 4.63 -16.55
N GLN A 85 -8.65 4.66 -17.37
CA GLN A 85 -7.41 5.37 -17.01
C GLN A 85 -7.61 6.89 -16.94
N ALA A 86 -8.46 7.46 -17.79
CA ALA A 86 -8.77 8.88 -17.77
C ALA A 86 -9.56 9.30 -16.51
N ARG A 87 -10.48 8.44 -16.05
CA ARG A 87 -11.27 8.66 -14.81
C ARG A 87 -10.58 8.17 -13.56
N ARG A 88 -9.52 7.36 -13.69
CA ARG A 88 -8.76 6.87 -12.55
C ARG A 88 -8.32 8.08 -11.74
N PRO A 89 -8.60 8.14 -10.42
CA PRO A 89 -8.00 9.14 -9.58
C PRO A 89 -6.52 8.94 -9.75
N LYS A 90 -5.91 9.87 -10.50
CA LYS A 90 -4.48 9.89 -10.61
C LYS A 90 -4.04 10.14 -9.19
N GLY A 91 -3.16 9.30 -8.65
CA GLY A 91 -2.57 9.58 -7.34
C GLY A 91 -2.00 11.00 -7.34
N PHE A 92 -1.59 11.48 -6.17
CA PHE A 92 -0.98 12.79 -5.98
C PHE A 92 -0.24 13.30 -7.23
N TYR A 93 -0.63 14.49 -7.70
CA TYR A 93 -0.04 15.16 -8.87
C TYR A 93 -0.13 14.42 -10.22
N GLY A 94 -1.08 13.50 -10.39
CA GLY A 94 -1.24 12.83 -11.68
C GLY A 94 -0.44 11.53 -11.84
N ARG A 95 0.26 11.08 -10.80
CA ARG A 95 1.32 10.05 -10.89
C ARG A 95 0.94 8.76 -10.16
N THR A 96 1.41 7.62 -10.65
CA THR A 96 1.16 6.30 -10.04
C THR A 96 2.41 5.41 -10.08
N GLY A 97 2.50 4.43 -9.18
CA GLY A 97 3.57 3.43 -9.14
C GLY A 97 4.92 3.95 -8.62
N LEU A 98 6.01 3.30 -9.03
CA LEU A 98 7.38 3.54 -8.53
C LEU A 98 7.85 5.01 -8.66
N ALA A 99 7.39 5.72 -9.68
CA ALA A 99 7.75 7.13 -9.87
C ALA A 99 7.18 7.99 -8.73
N PHE A 100 5.93 7.74 -8.36
CA PHE A 100 5.27 8.42 -7.25
C PHE A 100 5.93 8.08 -5.91
N GLU A 101 6.25 6.81 -5.66
CA GLU A 101 6.93 6.38 -4.42
C GLU A 101 8.28 7.09 -4.22
N ARG A 102 9.07 7.22 -5.30
CA ARG A 102 10.38 7.91 -5.26
C ARG A 102 10.26 9.41 -4.99
N GLU A 103 9.33 10.06 -5.68
CA GLU A 103 9.10 11.50 -5.51
C GLU A 103 8.57 11.81 -4.12
N TYR A 104 7.65 10.97 -3.62
CA TYR A 104 7.15 11.08 -2.27
C TYR A 104 8.27 10.89 -1.24
N ALA A 105 9.10 9.86 -1.37
CA ALA A 105 10.23 9.66 -0.48
C ALA A 105 11.19 10.87 -0.48
N ALA A 106 11.49 11.42 -1.66
CA ALA A 106 12.35 12.61 -1.77
C ALA A 106 11.72 13.85 -1.11
N ALA A 107 10.41 14.06 -1.27
CA ALA A 107 9.69 15.17 -0.64
C ALA A 107 9.55 15.00 0.88
N ALA A 108 9.37 13.76 1.35
CA ALA A 108 9.21 13.42 2.75
C ALA A 108 10.53 13.44 3.53
N GLU A 109 11.68 13.36 2.86
CA GLU A 109 12.99 13.23 3.49
C GLU A 109 13.30 14.26 4.59
N PRO A 110 13.09 15.58 4.41
CA PRO A 110 13.34 16.54 5.47
C PRO A 110 12.49 16.27 6.71
N GLY A 111 11.22 15.91 6.51
CA GLY A 111 10.30 15.56 7.58
C GLY A 111 10.64 14.23 8.24
N ILE A 112 11.14 13.25 7.50
CA ILE A 112 11.64 11.97 8.03
C ILE A 112 12.84 12.22 8.95
N VAL A 113 13.82 13.00 8.49
CA VAL A 113 15.02 13.32 9.28
C VAL A 113 14.63 14.02 10.58
N GLU A 114 13.70 14.97 10.50
CA GLU A 114 13.20 15.68 11.68
C GLU A 114 12.40 14.78 12.63
N ALA A 115 11.47 13.98 12.10
CA ALA A 115 10.67 13.05 12.89
C ALA A 115 11.56 12.02 13.62
N VAL A 116 12.56 11.47 12.93
CA VAL A 116 13.53 10.56 13.55
C VAL A 116 14.39 11.29 14.58
N ARG A 117 14.85 12.52 14.31
CA ARG A 117 15.60 13.33 15.28
C ARG A 117 14.82 13.51 16.58
N LEU A 118 13.52 13.80 16.48
CA LEU A 118 12.63 13.98 17.63
C LEU A 118 12.45 12.68 18.42
N VAL A 119 12.20 11.57 17.73
CA VAL A 119 11.96 10.26 18.38
C VAL A 119 13.23 9.66 18.99
N ILE A 120 14.38 9.84 18.35
CA ILE A 120 15.68 9.37 18.86
C ILE A 120 16.27 10.34 19.90
N GLY A 121 15.85 11.61 19.88
CA GLY A 121 16.37 12.66 20.76
C GLY A 121 17.80 13.07 20.48
N ARG A 122 18.32 12.78 19.27
CA ARG A 122 19.70 13.11 18.86
C ARG A 122 19.76 13.54 17.39
N PRO A 123 20.76 14.36 16.99
CA PRO A 123 20.99 14.66 15.59
C PRO A 123 21.29 13.41 14.77
N VAL A 124 20.65 13.28 13.62
CA VAL A 124 20.85 12.18 12.67
C VAL A 124 21.23 12.71 11.29
N SER A 125 21.85 11.86 10.46
CA SER A 125 22.10 12.12 9.04
C SER A 125 21.77 10.93 8.18
N VAL A 126 21.34 11.20 6.95
CA VAL A 126 21.11 10.18 5.93
C VAL A 126 22.43 9.57 5.48
N VAL A 127 22.54 8.24 5.60
CA VAL A 127 23.66 7.43 5.13
C VAL A 127 23.35 6.81 3.77
N ALA A 128 22.14 6.28 3.60
CA ALA A 128 21.70 5.67 2.34
C ALA A 128 20.18 5.84 2.12
N LYS A 129 19.74 5.69 0.87
CA LYS A 129 18.33 5.76 0.46
C LYS A 129 17.99 4.57 -0.44
N GLY A 130 16.78 4.01 -0.28
CA GLY A 130 16.26 2.94 -1.13
C GLY A 130 17.13 1.67 -1.13
N LEU A 131 17.72 1.33 0.02
CA LEU A 131 18.63 0.19 0.14
C LEU A 131 17.83 -1.12 0.22
N LYS A 132 18.24 -2.15 -0.51
CA LYS A 132 17.73 -3.51 -0.28
C LYS A 132 18.57 -4.17 0.81
N SER A 133 17.94 -4.50 1.94
CA SER A 133 18.60 -5.23 3.01
C SER A 133 18.92 -6.67 2.60
N PRO A 134 19.92 -7.32 3.24
CA PRO A 134 20.12 -8.76 3.14
C PRO A 134 18.84 -9.50 3.57
N GLY A 135 18.14 -10.13 2.63
CA GLY A 135 16.78 -10.68 2.83
C GLY A 135 15.72 -10.07 1.90
N GLY A 136 16.09 -9.06 1.11
CA GLY A 136 15.24 -8.51 0.03
C GLY A 136 14.19 -7.49 0.49
N VAL A 137 14.14 -7.16 1.79
CA VAL A 137 13.28 -6.09 2.30
C VAL A 137 13.93 -4.75 1.97
N SER A 138 13.20 -3.88 1.27
CA SER A 138 13.65 -2.52 0.98
C SER A 138 13.52 -1.63 2.20
N VAL A 139 14.56 -0.85 2.46
CA VAL A 139 14.61 0.20 3.48
C VAL A 139 14.61 1.54 2.75
N ASP A 140 13.72 2.45 3.13
CA ASP A 140 13.57 3.74 2.46
C ASP A 140 14.74 4.66 2.78
N PHE A 141 15.14 4.72 4.05
CA PHE A 141 16.31 5.48 4.51
C PHE A 141 17.12 4.68 5.53
N VAL A 142 18.44 4.78 5.44
CA VAL A 142 19.35 4.41 6.51
C VAL A 142 19.94 5.69 7.05
N LEU A 143 19.77 5.93 8.34
CA LEU A 143 20.30 7.08 9.07
C LEU A 143 21.33 6.62 10.11
N ALA A 144 22.17 7.54 10.54
CA ALA A 144 23.08 7.35 11.66
C ALA A 144 23.05 8.56 12.59
N THR A 145 23.20 8.31 13.89
CA THR A 145 23.44 9.38 14.87
C THR A 145 24.77 10.07 14.59
N LYS A 146 24.81 11.40 14.69
CA LYS A 146 26.05 12.18 14.51
C LYS A 146 26.93 12.19 15.75
N ASP A 147 26.30 12.09 16.92
CA ASP A 147 26.95 12.25 18.22
C ASP A 147 26.78 10.97 19.07
N GLY A 148 27.86 10.61 19.79
CA GLY A 148 27.91 9.44 20.66
C GLY A 148 28.22 8.14 19.93
N GLU A 149 27.77 7.01 20.48
CA GLU A 149 27.92 5.72 19.82
C GLU A 149 27.12 5.68 18.50
N PRO A 150 27.75 5.29 17.37
CA PRO A 150 27.07 5.18 16.09
C PRO A 150 25.90 4.22 16.19
N THR A 151 24.68 4.76 16.08
CA THR A 151 23.45 3.98 16.09
C THR A 151 22.94 3.90 14.66
N SER A 152 22.85 2.69 14.13
CA SER A 152 22.29 2.44 12.80
C SER A 152 20.76 2.46 12.86
N ILE A 153 20.14 3.35 12.08
CA ILE A 153 18.69 3.56 12.10
C ILE A 153 18.12 3.25 10.72
N ALA A 154 17.27 2.24 10.60
CA ALA A 154 16.49 2.01 9.39
C ALA A 154 15.15 2.73 9.49
N VAL A 155 14.72 3.39 8.42
CA VAL A 155 13.40 4.01 8.31
C VAL A 155 12.60 3.31 7.22
N LEU A 156 11.39 2.93 7.58
CA LEU A 156 10.37 2.44 6.66
C LEU A 156 9.24 3.45 6.59
N ILE A 157 8.98 3.99 5.40
CA ILE A 157 7.81 4.81 5.16
C ILE A 157 6.62 3.89 4.95
N VAL A 158 5.59 4.06 5.79
CA VAL A 158 4.32 3.39 5.61
C VAL A 158 3.54 4.14 4.52
N GLY A 159 3.35 3.49 3.37
CA GLY A 159 2.73 4.12 2.20
C GLY A 159 3.78 4.74 1.27
N PRO A 160 3.39 5.62 0.34
CA PRO A 160 2.13 6.35 0.25
C PRO A 160 1.01 5.50 -0.38
N TYR A 161 -0.09 5.30 0.34
CA TYR A 161 -1.26 4.66 -0.23
C TYR A 161 -2.27 5.70 -0.69
N THR A 162 -2.82 5.50 -1.88
CA THR A 162 -3.97 6.28 -2.39
C THR A 162 -5.29 5.95 -1.68
N ASN A 163 -5.28 5.03 -0.71
CA ASN A 163 -6.47 4.55 -0.03
C ASN A 163 -6.17 4.33 1.46
N ALA A 164 -6.91 5.04 2.33
CA ALA A 164 -6.84 4.93 3.79
C ALA A 164 -6.90 3.49 4.29
N LYS A 165 -7.78 2.68 3.69
CA LYS A 165 -8.00 1.29 4.08
C LYS A 165 -6.74 0.45 3.97
N ASN A 166 -5.82 0.78 3.05
CA ASN A 166 -4.55 0.07 2.92
C ASN A 166 -3.61 0.32 4.10
N TYR A 167 -3.69 1.49 4.76
CA TYR A 167 -2.93 1.74 5.97
C TYR A 167 -3.39 0.81 7.10
N ILE A 168 -4.71 0.64 7.25
CA ILE A 168 -5.28 -0.24 8.26
C ILE A 168 -4.96 -1.71 7.96
N THR A 169 -5.31 -2.18 6.76
CA THR A 169 -5.20 -3.61 6.41
C THR A 169 -3.77 -4.11 6.31
N LYS A 170 -2.81 -3.23 6.00
CA LYS A 170 -1.38 -3.59 5.89
C LYS A 170 -0.55 -3.20 7.11
N SER A 171 -1.15 -2.60 8.13
CA SER A 171 -0.39 -2.14 9.31
C SER A 171 0.35 -3.28 10.01
N ALA A 172 -0.26 -4.45 10.16
CA ALA A 172 0.40 -5.62 10.73
C ALA A 172 1.60 -6.09 9.88
N ASP A 173 1.48 -6.10 8.55
CA ASP A 173 2.57 -6.45 7.63
C ASP A 173 3.76 -5.49 7.79
N TRP A 174 3.50 -4.19 7.93
CA TRP A 174 4.54 -3.18 8.14
C TRP A 174 5.25 -3.34 9.47
N VAL A 175 4.51 -3.58 10.55
CA VAL A 175 5.10 -3.87 11.87
C VAL A 175 5.97 -5.12 11.80
N GLY A 176 5.48 -6.20 11.18
CA GLY A 176 6.26 -7.43 11.00
C GLY A 176 7.56 -7.21 10.21
N ARG A 177 7.50 -6.41 9.12
CA ARG A 177 8.69 -6.02 8.35
C ARG A 177 9.70 -5.24 9.19
N ALA A 178 9.22 -4.29 10.00
CA ALA A 178 10.09 -3.51 10.87
C ALA A 178 10.82 -4.40 11.89
N TYR A 179 10.13 -5.36 12.49
CA TYR A 179 10.76 -6.33 13.39
C TYR A 179 11.76 -7.25 12.69
N GLY A 180 11.52 -7.61 11.42
CA GLY A 180 12.51 -8.32 10.61
C GLY A 180 13.81 -7.51 10.43
N LEU A 181 13.69 -6.20 10.20
CA LEU A 181 14.83 -5.30 10.06
C LEU A 181 15.50 -4.97 11.40
N ALA A 182 14.78 -4.99 12.51
CA ALA A 182 15.31 -4.65 13.83
C ALA A 182 16.34 -5.67 14.37
N TRP A 183 16.57 -6.77 13.65
CA TRP A 183 17.69 -7.68 13.86
C TRP A 183 18.98 -7.26 13.16
N LEU A 184 18.89 -6.37 12.16
CA LEU A 184 20.00 -5.92 11.33
C LEU A 184 20.44 -4.48 11.67
N TYR A 185 19.52 -3.69 12.22
CA TYR A 185 19.74 -2.29 12.60
C TYR A 185 19.50 -2.11 14.09
N ASP A 186 20.15 -1.11 14.70
CA ASP A 186 19.99 -0.83 16.12
C ASP A 186 18.58 -0.34 16.46
N VAL A 187 18.01 0.46 15.57
CA VAL A 187 16.65 0.99 15.68
C VAL A 187 15.99 0.97 14.32
N VAL A 188 14.71 0.61 14.28
CA VAL A 188 13.86 0.77 13.11
C VAL A 188 12.76 1.77 13.43
N VAL A 189 12.58 2.76 12.57
CA VAL A 189 11.50 3.75 12.68
C VAL A 189 10.47 3.51 11.59
N LEU A 190 9.23 3.27 11.99
CA LEU A 190 8.06 3.28 11.12
C LEU A 190 7.55 4.72 11.00
N ALA A 191 7.75 5.31 9.83
CA ALA A 191 7.28 6.63 9.48
C ALA A 191 5.85 6.55 8.92
N VAL A 192 4.87 7.02 9.69
CA VAL A 192 3.42 6.94 9.36
C VAL A 192 2.88 8.30 8.91
N PRO A 193 1.81 8.35 8.10
CA PRO A 193 1.39 9.60 7.43
C PRO A 193 0.63 10.58 8.32
N SER A 194 0.20 10.20 9.51
CA SER A 194 -0.57 11.06 10.42
C SER A 194 -0.37 10.67 11.88
N GLU A 195 -0.61 11.62 12.78
CA GLU A 195 -0.61 11.36 14.23
C GLU A 195 -1.68 10.36 14.64
N THR A 196 -2.85 10.39 13.99
CA THR A 196 -3.91 9.40 14.25
C THR A 196 -3.47 7.98 13.91
N ALA A 197 -2.66 7.81 12.87
CA ALA A 197 -2.09 6.51 12.52
C ALA A 197 -1.01 6.05 13.51
N VAL A 198 -0.35 6.97 14.23
CA VAL A 198 0.67 6.61 15.24
C VAL A 198 0.07 5.71 16.30
N ALA A 199 -1.07 6.07 16.88
CA ALA A 199 -1.72 5.28 17.93
C ALA A 199 -2.03 3.84 17.47
N ASP A 200 -2.55 3.70 16.25
CA ASP A 200 -2.88 2.40 15.65
C ASP A 200 -1.65 1.53 15.38
N PHE A 201 -0.54 2.14 14.98
CA PHE A 201 0.72 1.44 14.76
C PHE A 201 1.44 1.13 16.07
N ASP A 202 1.36 2.02 17.06
CA ASP A 202 1.94 1.81 18.39
C ASP A 202 1.25 0.70 19.15
N ALA A 203 -0.09 0.59 19.06
CA ALA A 203 -0.84 -0.51 19.65
C ALA A 203 -0.37 -1.87 19.07
N LYS A 204 -0.18 -1.93 17.75
CA LYS A 204 0.31 -3.15 17.07
C LYS A 204 1.78 -3.44 17.36
N ASN A 205 2.62 -2.40 17.39
CA ASN A 205 4.02 -2.50 17.78
C ASN A 205 4.15 -3.05 19.22
N SER A 206 3.32 -2.56 20.13
CA SER A 206 3.28 -3.01 21.53
C SER A 206 2.80 -4.46 21.66
N ALA A 207 1.81 -4.89 20.86
CA ALA A 207 1.38 -6.28 20.81
C ALA A 207 2.52 -7.21 20.32
N MET A 208 3.15 -6.87 19.19
CA MET A 208 4.27 -7.63 18.63
C MET A 208 5.48 -7.68 19.60
N ARG A 209 5.78 -6.58 20.29
CA ARG A 209 6.85 -6.54 21.31
C ARG A 209 6.59 -7.54 22.43
N ARG A 210 5.34 -7.66 22.90
CA ARG A 210 4.97 -8.63 23.95
C ARG A 210 5.15 -10.06 23.46
N GLU A 211 4.66 -10.38 22.26
CA GLU A 211 4.83 -11.71 21.66
C GLU A 211 6.31 -12.09 21.53
N ILE A 212 7.17 -11.18 21.06
CA ILE A 212 8.62 -11.43 20.94
C ILE A 212 9.28 -11.59 22.31
N ALA A 213 8.87 -10.81 23.31
CA ALA A 213 9.40 -10.92 24.67
C ALA A 213 9.06 -12.26 25.33
N GLU A 214 7.90 -12.84 25.03
CA GLU A 214 7.48 -14.17 25.49
C GLU A 214 8.29 -15.29 24.81
N LEU A 215 8.66 -15.10 23.55
CA LEU A 215 9.44 -16.05 22.75
C LEU A 215 10.92 -16.19 23.18
N LYS A 216 11.34 -15.64 24.33
CA LYS A 216 12.72 -15.65 24.89
C LYS A 216 13.64 -16.72 24.29
N THR A 217 14.36 -16.38 23.22
CA THR A 217 15.14 -17.38 22.46
C THR A 217 16.62 -17.09 22.33
N SER A 218 17.15 -15.94 22.77
CA SER A 218 18.61 -15.75 22.81
C SER A 218 19.07 -14.55 23.63
N ASP A 219 20.37 -14.53 23.96
CA ASP A 219 21.12 -13.38 24.51
C ASP A 219 21.26 -12.18 23.55
N ARG A 220 20.58 -12.20 22.39
CA ARG A 220 20.64 -11.09 21.44
C ARG A 220 19.91 -9.88 21.97
N LYS A 221 20.43 -8.69 21.63
CA LYS A 221 19.78 -7.40 21.87
C LYS A 221 18.33 -7.45 21.37
N ALA A 222 17.40 -7.00 22.20
CA ALA A 222 15.98 -6.97 21.83
C ALA A 222 15.77 -6.02 20.63
N PRO A 223 14.99 -6.44 19.62
CA PRO A 223 14.70 -5.60 18.46
C PRO A 223 13.96 -4.32 18.89
N GLN A 224 14.43 -3.16 18.42
CA GLN A 224 13.84 -1.87 18.74
C GLN A 224 13.13 -1.27 17.53
N VAL A 225 11.79 -1.31 17.55
CA VAL A 225 10.93 -0.61 16.58
C VAL A 225 10.24 0.57 17.26
N LEU A 226 10.33 1.74 16.65
CA LEU A 226 9.68 2.99 17.05
C LEU A 226 8.70 3.45 15.95
N VAL A 227 7.66 4.17 16.32
CA VAL A 227 6.71 4.76 15.38
C VAL A 227 6.84 6.28 15.44
N ALA A 228 6.89 6.92 14.28
CA ALA A 228 7.00 8.37 14.16
C ALA A 228 5.98 8.88 13.14
N SER A 229 5.25 9.93 13.50
CA SER A 229 4.43 10.66 12.52
C SER A 229 5.35 11.44 11.59
N LEU A 230 5.07 11.37 10.28
CA LEU A 230 5.60 12.32 9.33
C LEU A 230 4.74 13.58 9.39
N PHE A 231 5.31 14.66 9.92
CA PHE A 231 4.77 16.03 9.77
C PHE A 231 4.92 16.56 8.31
N VAL A 232 4.96 15.66 7.35
CA VAL A 232 4.82 15.99 5.94
C VAL A 232 3.46 15.43 5.60
N ASP A 233 2.47 16.29 5.72
CA ASP A 233 1.15 15.99 5.25
C ASP A 233 1.23 15.82 3.73
N PRO A 234 1.15 14.59 3.18
CA PRO A 234 1.14 14.44 1.73
C PRO A 234 -0.17 14.90 1.13
N PHE A 235 -1.21 15.04 1.98
CA PHE A 235 -2.59 15.23 1.60
C PHE A 235 -2.87 16.74 1.53
N SER A 236 -3.54 17.15 0.45
CA SER A 236 -4.20 18.45 0.44
C SER A 236 -5.38 18.45 1.44
N GLU A 237 -5.89 19.63 1.80
CA GLU A 237 -7.13 19.71 2.60
C GLU A 237 -8.30 18.92 1.96
N GLU A 238 -8.34 18.85 0.63
CA GLU A 238 -9.33 18.07 -0.12
C GLU A 238 -9.18 16.56 0.11
N ASP A 239 -7.94 16.08 0.17
CA ASP A 239 -7.61 14.69 0.44
C ASP A 239 -7.97 14.30 1.89
N HIS A 240 -7.73 15.18 2.87
CA HIS A 240 -8.22 14.97 4.24
C HIS A 240 -9.73 14.88 4.31
N GLY A 241 -10.43 15.74 3.56
CA GLY A 241 -11.88 15.67 3.43
C GLY A 241 -12.37 14.36 2.85
N ALA A 242 -11.65 13.78 1.88
CA ALA A 242 -11.95 12.47 1.31
C ALA A 242 -11.65 11.33 2.29
N LEU A 243 -10.53 11.39 3.00
CA LEU A 243 -10.14 10.41 4.02
C LEU A 243 -11.15 10.36 5.18
N ALA A 244 -11.57 11.53 5.66
CA ALA A 244 -12.57 11.63 6.73
C ALA A 244 -13.93 11.02 6.36
N ARG A 245 -14.31 11.05 5.08
CA ARG A 245 -15.56 10.42 4.58
C ARG A 245 -15.48 8.90 4.44
N LEU A 246 -14.27 8.33 4.47
CA LEU A 246 -14.03 6.88 4.33
C LEU A 246 -13.80 6.18 5.67
N SER A 247 -13.57 6.93 6.75
CA SER A 247 -13.60 6.41 8.11
C SER A 247 -15.07 6.29 8.56
N PRO A 248 -15.52 5.09 9.00
CA PRO A 248 -16.89 4.86 9.45
C PRO A 248 -17.23 5.65 10.72
#